data_AF-A0A8S1RQF3-F1
#
_entry.id   AF-A0A8S1RQF3-F1
#
_cell.length_a   1.000
_cell.length_b   1.000
_cell.length_c   1.000
_cell.angle_alpha   90.00
_cell.angle_beta   90.00
_cell.angle_gamma   90.00
#
_symmetry.space_group_name_H-M   'P 1'
#
loop_
_entity.id
_entity.type
_entity.pdbx_description
1 polymer ?
#
loop_
_entity_poly.entity_id
_entity_poly.type
_entity_poly.pdbx_seq_one_letter_code
_entity_poly.pdbx_strand_id
1 'polypeptide(L)'
;MHKRKHNLEYEQQQQVQIQKLSQKQQKEEQLIRYYLYENLQYFINLIYSLKAVNQHFINDPQHPMKILARNKIVLQSNLSNCIQYDQSSQYQSDPQLNQVLQQERQFAKQLLEQLSPELKEEFQSYLKIYKNNSLNQNIQVHQQKLEQTNLDSKFNQKVLQSIIDKIFLVDETTGQFSGQKTYNSPTIQDIIQKAENYSEKTRQQLEIHFPNPINMEDESKYTNQCQNVQTPQSKTQQRHKKPNSLGIMKRKIAKLQSREKK
;
A
#
# COMPACT_ATOMS: atom_id res chain seq x y z
N MET A 1 3.40 48.79 36.94
CA MET A 1 2.69 47.48 36.95
C MET A 1 2.33 46.92 35.57
N HIS A 2 2.30 47.69 34.47
CA HIS A 2 1.94 47.16 33.14
C HIS A 2 2.98 46.23 32.47
N LYS A 3 4.29 46.41 32.72
CA LYS A 3 5.34 45.53 32.16
C LYS A 3 5.27 44.07 32.62
N ARG A 4 4.72 43.78 33.81
CA ARG A 4 4.59 42.40 34.33
C ARG A 4 3.43 41.62 33.68
N LYS A 5 2.30 42.27 33.37
CA LYS A 5 1.18 41.62 32.67
C LYS A 5 1.53 41.24 31.22
N HIS A 6 2.24 42.12 30.52
CA HIS A 6 2.64 41.89 29.13
C HIS A 6 3.68 40.76 28.97
N ASN A 7 4.48 40.48 30.02
CA ASN A 7 5.41 39.36 30.04
C ASN A 7 4.70 38.01 30.26
N LEU A 8 3.69 37.99 31.14
CA LEU A 8 2.88 36.80 31.43
C LEU A 8 2.04 36.34 30.23
N GLU A 9 1.46 37.27 29.47
CA GLU A 9 0.70 36.94 28.26
C GLU A 9 1.60 36.39 27.14
N TYR A 10 2.83 36.92 27.01
CA TYR A 10 3.81 36.44 26.04
C TYR A 10 4.34 35.04 26.40
N GLU A 11 4.65 34.80 27.68
CA GLU A 11 5.06 33.48 28.19
C GLU A 11 3.95 32.43 28.01
N GLN A 12 2.67 32.77 28.28
CA GLN A 12 1.54 31.87 28.02
C GLN A 12 1.36 31.57 26.52
N GLN A 13 1.48 32.56 25.65
CA GLN A 13 1.40 32.34 24.20
C GLN A 13 2.52 31.45 23.69
N GLN A 14 3.75 31.62 24.17
CA GLN A 14 4.87 30.73 23.84
C GLN A 14 4.63 29.30 24.31
N GLN A 15 4.14 29.09 25.54
CA GLN A 15 3.81 27.76 26.04
C GLN A 15 2.74 27.05 25.19
N VAL A 16 1.68 27.76 24.80
CA VAL A 16 0.64 27.21 23.92
C VAL A 16 1.22 26.84 22.55
N GLN A 17 2.13 27.65 22.01
CA GLN A 17 2.77 27.36 20.72
C GLN A 17 3.69 26.13 20.79
N ILE A 18 4.48 25.99 21.85
CA ILE A 18 5.33 24.82 22.11
C ILE A 18 4.47 23.55 22.22
N GLN A 19 3.36 23.60 22.97
CA GLN A 19 2.44 22.47 23.10
C GLN A 19 1.85 22.05 21.74
N LYS A 20 1.42 23.00 20.91
CA LYS A 20 0.90 22.71 19.56
C LYS A 20 1.96 22.09 18.65
N LEU A 21 3.20 22.56 18.71
CA LEU A 21 4.33 22.00 17.96
C LEU A 21 4.63 20.56 18.40
N SER A 22 4.65 20.30 19.71
CA SER A 22 4.86 18.97 20.27
C SER A 22 3.76 17.99 19.86
N GLN A 23 2.48 18.40 19.95
CA GLN A 23 1.35 17.59 19.50
C GLN A 23 1.43 17.28 18.00
N LYS A 24 1.86 18.25 17.18
CA LYS A 24 2.06 18.02 15.75
C LYS A 24 3.17 16.99 15.52
N GLN A 25 4.32 17.12 16.18
CA GLN A 25 5.41 16.14 16.05
C GLN A 25 4.95 14.73 16.42
N GLN A 26 4.27 14.58 17.57
CA GLN A 26 3.73 13.29 18.01
C GLN A 26 2.80 12.68 16.97
N LYS A 27 1.92 13.48 16.35
CA LYS A 27 1.04 13.02 15.28
C LYS A 27 1.83 12.51 14.07
N GLU A 28 2.84 13.26 13.62
CA GLU A 28 3.68 12.85 12.47
C GLU A 28 4.45 11.57 12.78
N GLU A 29 4.94 11.39 14.00
CA GLU A 29 5.57 10.13 14.45
C GLU A 29 4.60 8.94 14.34
N GLN A 30 3.33 9.12 14.74
CA GLN A 30 2.32 8.06 14.59
C GLN A 30 2.03 7.76 13.11
N LEU A 31 1.99 8.78 12.25
CA LEU A 31 1.80 8.60 10.81
C LEU A 31 2.97 7.84 10.17
N ILE A 32 4.21 8.15 10.56
CA ILE A 32 5.40 7.41 10.12
C ILE A 32 5.22 5.92 10.41
N ARG A 33 4.91 5.57 11.67
CA ARG A 33 4.71 4.18 12.09
C ARG A 33 3.56 3.52 11.34
N TYR A 34 2.39 4.15 11.32
CA TYR A 34 1.20 3.62 10.66
C TYR A 34 1.49 3.26 9.20
N TYR A 35 1.99 4.21 8.40
CA TYR A 35 2.24 3.95 6.99
C TYR A 35 3.35 2.92 6.78
N LEU A 36 4.40 2.92 7.59
CA LEU A 36 5.48 1.95 7.44
C LEU A 36 4.99 0.52 7.72
N TYR A 37 4.30 0.32 8.84
CA TYR A 37 3.91 -1.01 9.30
C TYR A 37 2.69 -1.57 8.58
N GLU A 38 1.70 -0.75 8.21
CA GLU A 38 0.60 -1.21 7.37
C GLU A 38 1.10 -1.62 5.98
N ASN A 39 2.00 -0.85 5.35
CA ASN A 39 2.59 -1.24 4.07
C ASN A 39 3.40 -2.53 4.17
N LEU A 40 4.17 -2.71 5.25
CA LEU A 40 4.89 -3.96 5.52
C LEU A 40 3.91 -5.14 5.66
N GLN A 41 2.85 -4.96 6.44
CA GLN A 41 1.84 -6.00 6.64
C GLN A 41 1.16 -6.38 5.32
N TYR A 42 0.75 -5.41 4.50
CA TYR A 42 0.13 -5.69 3.19
C TYR A 42 1.07 -6.47 2.28
N PHE A 43 2.34 -6.11 2.24
CA PHE A 43 3.33 -6.86 1.48
C PHE A 43 3.44 -8.31 1.96
N ILE A 44 3.58 -8.55 3.27
CA ILE A 44 3.69 -9.91 3.84
C ILE A 44 2.40 -10.72 3.60
N ASN A 45 1.23 -10.10 3.74
CA ASN A 45 -0.05 -10.75 3.44
C ASN A 45 -0.09 -11.28 2.00
N LEU A 46 0.44 -10.51 1.04
CA LEU A 46 0.48 -10.93 -0.37
C LEU A 46 1.47 -12.07 -0.62
N ILE A 47 2.58 -12.13 0.13
CA ILE A 47 3.51 -13.27 0.08
C ILE A 47 2.81 -14.56 0.55
N TYR A 48 2.11 -14.50 1.68
CA TYR A 48 1.33 -15.65 2.18
C TYR A 48 0.18 -16.02 1.23
N SER A 49 -0.48 -15.04 0.64
CA SER A 49 -1.50 -15.25 -0.39
C SER A 49 -0.94 -15.97 -1.62
N LEU A 50 0.26 -15.58 -2.09
CA LEU A 50 0.94 -16.27 -3.19
C LEU A 50 1.30 -17.71 -2.83
N LYS A 51 1.74 -17.98 -1.59
CA LYS A 51 1.97 -19.35 -1.10
C LYS A 51 0.70 -20.21 -1.23
N ALA A 52 -0.45 -19.71 -0.78
CA ALA A 52 -1.72 -20.42 -0.92
C ALA A 52 -2.10 -20.65 -2.40
N VAL A 53 -1.93 -19.65 -3.27
CA VAL A 53 -2.18 -19.78 -4.71
C VAL A 53 -1.23 -20.81 -5.35
N ASN A 54 0.04 -20.84 -4.95
CA ASN A 54 1.03 -21.79 -5.44
C ASN A 54 0.64 -23.23 -5.10
N GLN A 55 0.21 -23.46 -3.87
CA GLN A 55 -0.26 -24.76 -3.38
C GLN A 55 -1.54 -25.20 -4.10
N HIS A 56 -2.52 -24.29 -4.26
CA HIS A 56 -3.79 -24.61 -4.91
C HIS A 56 -3.62 -25.06 -6.35
N PHE A 57 -2.76 -24.37 -7.11
CA PHE A 57 -2.49 -24.68 -8.52
C PHE A 57 -1.17 -25.44 -8.71
N ILE A 58 -0.76 -26.31 -7.78
CA ILE A 58 0.56 -26.99 -7.83
C ILE A 58 0.84 -27.68 -9.18
N ASN A 59 -0.19 -28.26 -9.78
CA ASN A 59 -0.13 -28.99 -11.06
C ASN A 59 -0.22 -28.09 -12.31
N ASP A 60 -0.55 -26.80 -12.14
CA ASP A 60 -0.59 -25.81 -13.23
C ASP A 60 0.30 -24.59 -12.87
N PRO A 61 1.60 -24.65 -13.18
CA PRO A 61 2.52 -23.54 -12.90
C PRO A 61 2.25 -22.28 -13.73
N GLN A 62 1.52 -22.39 -14.85
CA GLN A 62 1.20 -21.28 -15.75
C GLN A 62 -0.20 -20.72 -15.52
N HIS A 63 -0.91 -21.20 -14.49
CA HIS A 63 -2.25 -20.73 -14.18
C HIS A 63 -2.28 -19.19 -14.03
N PRO A 64 -3.20 -18.47 -14.71
CA PRO A 64 -3.23 -17.01 -14.68
C PRO A 64 -3.30 -16.40 -13.28
N MET A 65 -3.91 -17.12 -12.32
CA MET A 65 -3.98 -16.65 -10.93
C MET A 65 -2.61 -16.56 -10.24
N LYS A 66 -1.66 -17.44 -10.58
CA LYS A 66 -0.27 -17.35 -10.09
C LYS A 66 0.40 -16.08 -10.59
N ILE A 67 0.23 -15.76 -11.88
CA ILE A 67 0.75 -14.52 -12.50
C ILE A 67 0.11 -13.30 -11.83
N LEU A 68 -1.21 -13.30 -11.63
CA LEU A 68 -1.91 -12.20 -10.95
C LEU A 68 -1.44 -12.03 -9.49
N ALA A 69 -1.21 -13.11 -8.75
CA ALA A 69 -0.73 -13.06 -7.38
C ALA A 69 0.70 -12.47 -7.30
N ARG A 70 1.60 -12.88 -8.20
CA ARG A 70 2.94 -12.27 -8.34
C ARG A 70 2.85 -10.78 -8.68
N ASN A 71 2.00 -10.41 -9.64
CA ASN A 71 1.78 -9.02 -10.02
C ASN A 71 1.25 -8.16 -8.87
N LYS A 72 0.40 -8.70 -7.99
CA LYS A 72 -0.05 -7.97 -6.78
C LYS A 72 1.12 -7.64 -5.86
N ILE A 73 2.05 -8.58 -5.63
CA ILE A 73 3.25 -8.32 -4.83
C ILE A 73 4.14 -7.25 -5.47
N VAL A 74 4.31 -7.31 -6.80
CA VAL A 74 5.08 -6.30 -7.56
C VAL A 74 4.44 -4.91 -7.44
N LEU A 75 3.11 -4.83 -7.61
CA LEU A 75 2.37 -3.59 -7.46
C LEU A 75 2.49 -3.02 -6.04
N GLN A 76 2.35 -3.86 -5.01
CA GLN A 76 2.53 -3.44 -3.62
C GLN A 76 3.97 -2.98 -3.35
N SER A 77 4.96 -3.65 -3.93
CA SER A 77 6.37 -3.27 -3.78
C SER A 77 6.65 -1.89 -4.39
N ASN A 78 6.12 -1.63 -5.60
CA ASN A 78 6.19 -0.32 -6.25
C ASN A 78 5.48 0.76 -5.40
N LEU A 79 4.28 0.46 -4.89
CA LEU A 79 3.52 1.38 -4.04
C LEU A 79 4.28 1.72 -2.75
N SER A 80 4.77 0.70 -2.04
CA SER A 80 5.56 0.87 -0.82
C SER A 80 6.81 1.70 -1.09
N ASN A 81 7.50 1.47 -2.22
CA ASN A 81 8.66 2.27 -2.59
C ASN A 81 8.30 3.76 -2.78
N CYS A 82 7.22 4.08 -3.49
CA CYS A 82 6.77 5.46 -3.66
C CYS A 82 6.40 6.13 -2.33
N ILE A 83 5.62 5.44 -1.48
CA ILE A 83 5.24 5.98 -0.16
C ILE A 83 6.49 6.28 0.68
N GLN A 84 7.46 5.36 0.68
CA GLN A 84 8.67 5.51 1.48
C GLN A 84 9.61 6.57 0.89
N TYR A 85 9.65 6.73 -0.43
CA TYR A 85 10.32 7.86 -1.07
C TYR A 85 9.71 9.19 -0.61
N ASP A 86 8.39 9.33 -0.72
CA ASP A 86 7.67 10.55 -0.36
C ASP A 86 7.86 10.92 1.12
N GLN A 87 7.77 9.93 2.03
CA GLN A 87 8.05 10.16 3.46
C GLN A 87 9.49 10.64 3.70
N SER A 88 10.48 10.07 2.98
CA SER A 88 11.88 10.51 3.10
C SER A 88 12.04 11.96 2.67
N SER A 89 11.39 12.36 1.57
CA SER A 89 11.40 13.74 1.09
C SER A 89 10.67 14.70 2.01
N GLN A 90 9.53 14.28 2.58
CA GLN A 90 8.73 15.09 3.50
C GLN A 90 9.50 15.46 4.78
N TYR A 91 10.22 14.50 5.37
CA TYR A 91 10.90 14.70 6.65
C TYR A 91 12.40 15.05 6.51
N GLN A 92 12.91 15.19 5.28
CA GLN A 92 14.34 15.46 5.04
C GLN A 92 14.88 16.68 5.81
N SER A 93 14.06 17.72 5.97
CA SER A 93 14.43 18.96 6.67
C SER A 93 14.10 18.96 8.17
N ASP A 94 13.47 17.92 8.70
CA ASP A 94 13.15 17.75 10.12
C ASP A 94 14.01 16.63 10.71
N PRO A 95 15.12 16.96 11.42
CA PRO A 95 16.05 15.95 11.92
C PRO A 95 15.41 14.94 12.87
N GLN A 96 14.45 15.37 13.69
CA GLN A 96 13.80 14.50 14.68
C GLN A 96 12.88 13.50 13.98
N LEU A 97 12.01 13.95 13.08
CA LEU A 97 11.11 13.06 12.35
C LEU A 97 11.88 12.16 11.36
N ASN A 98 12.95 12.65 10.74
CA ASN A 98 13.81 11.81 9.92
C ASN A 98 14.48 10.72 10.76
N GLN A 99 14.98 11.04 11.95
CA GLN A 99 15.56 10.04 12.85
C GLN A 99 14.53 8.95 13.22
N VAL A 100 13.30 9.34 13.56
CA VAL A 100 12.20 8.39 13.83
C VAL A 100 11.97 7.50 12.60
N LEU A 101 11.83 8.08 11.41
CA LEU A 101 11.65 7.31 10.18
C LEU A 101 12.77 6.28 9.94
N GLN A 102 14.03 6.65 10.16
CA GLN A 102 15.15 5.72 10.01
C GLN A 102 15.14 4.60 11.06
N GLN A 103 14.79 4.92 12.31
CA GLN A 103 14.67 3.93 13.38
C GLN A 103 13.57 2.91 13.09
N GLU A 104 12.39 3.38 12.72
CA GLU A 104 11.25 2.50 12.41
C GLU A 104 11.54 1.65 11.16
N ARG A 105 12.23 2.18 10.14
CA ARG A 105 12.69 1.37 8.98
C ARG A 105 13.65 0.26 9.38
N GLN A 106 14.58 0.55 10.28
CA GLN A 106 15.51 -0.46 10.77
C GLN A 106 14.77 -1.54 11.57
N PHE A 107 13.78 -1.17 12.37
CA PHE A 107 12.93 -2.14 13.06
C PHE A 107 12.12 -3.00 12.07
N ALA A 108 11.52 -2.39 11.04
CA ALA A 108 10.84 -3.12 9.97
C ALA A 108 11.75 -4.13 9.25
N LYS A 109 13.03 -3.80 9.04
CA LYS A 109 14.03 -4.73 8.50
C LYS A 109 14.26 -5.92 9.44
N GLN A 110 14.37 -5.67 10.74
CA GLN A 110 14.54 -6.73 11.75
C GLN A 110 13.32 -7.65 11.79
N LEU A 111 12.10 -7.11 11.68
CA LEU A 111 10.88 -7.91 11.57
C LEU A 111 10.90 -8.82 10.34
N LEU A 112 11.29 -8.31 9.17
CA LEU A 112 11.46 -9.13 7.96
C LEU A 112 12.50 -10.24 8.14
N GLU A 113 13.59 -9.97 8.87
CA GLU A 113 14.63 -10.94 9.19
C GLU A 113 14.19 -12.00 10.19
N GLN A 114 13.08 -11.80 10.91
CA GLN A 114 12.52 -12.77 11.85
C GLN A 114 11.43 -13.67 11.23
N LEU A 115 11.00 -13.41 9.99
CA LEU A 115 10.07 -14.28 9.27
C LEU A 115 10.63 -15.70 9.07
N SER A 116 9.74 -16.68 8.92
CA SER A 116 10.09 -18.10 8.74
C SER A 116 11.18 -18.30 7.68
N PRO A 117 12.22 -19.12 7.94
CA PRO A 117 13.25 -19.47 6.96
C PRO A 117 12.70 -19.99 5.64
N GLU A 118 11.63 -20.79 5.68
CA GLU A 118 10.99 -21.37 4.50
C GLU A 118 10.47 -20.29 3.52
N LEU A 119 9.90 -19.21 4.06
CA LEU A 119 9.45 -18.08 3.24
C LEU A 119 10.61 -17.30 2.63
N LYS A 120 11.75 -17.26 3.32
CA LYS A 120 12.94 -16.54 2.86
C LYS A 120 13.59 -17.22 1.66
N GLU A 121 13.46 -18.53 1.51
CA GLU A 121 13.97 -19.25 0.34
C GLU A 121 13.05 -19.10 -0.87
N GLU A 122 11.76 -19.46 -0.72
CA GLU A 122 10.79 -19.44 -1.83
C GLU A 122 10.56 -18.02 -2.38
N PHE A 123 10.53 -17.02 -1.50
CA PHE A 123 10.18 -15.63 -1.86
C PHE A 123 11.33 -14.64 -1.68
N GLN A 124 12.58 -15.12 -1.68
CA GLN A 124 13.77 -14.33 -1.41
C GLN A 124 13.87 -13.07 -2.28
N SER A 125 13.52 -13.20 -3.57
CA SER A 125 13.62 -12.11 -4.54
C SER A 125 12.71 -10.95 -4.17
N TYR A 126 11.44 -11.20 -3.85
CA TYR A 126 10.49 -10.19 -3.42
C TYR A 126 10.92 -9.54 -2.11
N LEU A 127 11.33 -10.33 -1.13
CA LEU A 127 11.78 -9.84 0.18
C LEU A 127 13.00 -8.92 0.03
N LYS A 128 13.99 -9.33 -0.79
CA LYS A 128 15.19 -8.55 -1.07
C LYS A 128 14.84 -7.22 -1.76
N ILE A 129 13.97 -7.26 -2.76
CA ILE A 129 13.53 -6.06 -3.47
C ILE A 129 12.82 -5.10 -2.51
N TYR A 130 11.87 -5.59 -1.72
CA TYR A 130 11.15 -4.76 -0.76
C TYR A 130 12.10 -4.11 0.26
N LYS A 131 13.00 -4.90 0.85
CA LYS A 131 14.00 -4.41 1.80
C LYS A 131 14.88 -3.32 1.20
N ASN A 132 15.35 -3.51 -0.04
CA ASN A 132 16.25 -2.59 -0.70
C ASN A 132 15.57 -1.31 -1.17
N ASN A 133 14.37 -1.42 -1.73
CA ASN A 133 13.70 -0.30 -2.38
C ASN A 133 12.83 0.48 -1.39
N SER A 134 12.30 -0.14 -0.33
CA SER A 134 11.33 0.51 0.55
C SER A 134 11.86 0.82 1.95
N LEU A 135 12.91 0.12 2.42
CA LEU A 135 13.38 0.24 3.81
C LEU A 135 14.82 0.78 3.95
N ASN A 136 15.51 1.06 2.85
CA ASN A 136 16.84 1.66 2.91
C ASN A 136 16.81 3.15 3.29
N GLN A 137 17.95 3.68 3.70
CA GLN A 137 18.08 5.09 4.06
C GLN A 137 17.90 5.98 2.82
N ASN A 138 18.57 5.61 1.72
CA ASN A 138 18.52 6.33 0.46
C ASN A 138 17.58 5.61 -0.51
N ILE A 139 16.30 6.00 -0.48
CA ILE A 139 15.28 5.44 -1.35
C ILE A 139 15.25 6.23 -2.66
N GLN A 140 15.23 5.51 -3.78
CA GLN A 140 14.93 6.05 -5.09
C GLN A 140 13.63 5.43 -5.60
N VAL A 141 12.90 6.14 -6.45
CA VAL A 141 11.70 5.61 -7.07
C VAL A 141 12.08 4.53 -8.09
N HIS A 142 11.55 3.34 -7.89
CA HIS A 142 11.72 2.18 -8.76
C HIS A 142 10.35 1.67 -9.18
N GLN A 143 10.19 1.39 -10.47
CA GLN A 143 8.98 0.76 -11.00
C GLN A 143 9.34 -0.58 -11.63
N GLN A 144 8.98 -1.64 -10.93
CA GLN A 144 9.06 -3.00 -11.47
C GLN A 144 7.96 -3.23 -12.50
N LYS A 145 8.30 -3.99 -13.55
CA LYS A 145 7.36 -4.36 -14.60
C LYS A 145 6.44 -5.48 -14.13
N LEU A 146 5.18 -5.43 -14.56
CA LEU A 146 4.21 -6.49 -14.35
C LEU A 146 4.39 -7.58 -15.42
N GLU A 147 4.18 -8.82 -15.03
CA GLU A 147 4.05 -9.96 -15.94
C GLU A 147 2.75 -9.81 -16.74
N GLN A 148 2.80 -10.12 -18.03
CA GLN A 148 1.60 -10.10 -18.87
C GLN A 148 0.69 -11.29 -18.53
N THR A 149 -0.61 -11.05 -18.52
CA THR A 149 -1.64 -12.10 -18.42
C THR A 149 -2.44 -12.11 -19.71
N ASN A 150 -2.93 -13.29 -20.08
CA ASN A 150 -3.85 -13.50 -21.21
C ASN A 150 -5.32 -13.21 -20.83
N LEU A 151 -5.58 -12.72 -19.62
CA LEU A 151 -6.91 -12.37 -19.16
C LEU A 151 -7.32 -10.99 -19.67
N ASP A 152 -8.56 -10.90 -20.17
CA ASP A 152 -9.16 -9.63 -20.52
C ASP A 152 -9.41 -8.76 -19.28
N SER A 153 -8.98 -7.51 -19.34
CA SER A 153 -9.27 -6.54 -18.29
C SER A 153 -10.77 -6.19 -18.28
N LYS A 154 -11.41 -6.37 -17.12
CA LYS A 154 -12.80 -5.95 -16.90
C LYS A 154 -12.84 -4.96 -15.75
N PHE A 155 -13.46 -3.81 -16.00
CA PHE A 155 -13.71 -2.84 -14.95
C PHE A 155 -14.76 -3.40 -13.98
N ASN A 156 -14.45 -3.34 -12.69
CA ASN A 156 -15.35 -3.80 -11.64
C ASN A 156 -15.73 -2.63 -10.74
N GLN A 157 -16.94 -2.09 -10.92
CA GLN A 157 -17.45 -0.96 -10.14
C GLN A 157 -17.48 -1.26 -8.63
N LYS A 158 -17.74 -2.52 -8.23
CA LYS A 158 -17.72 -2.90 -6.81
C LYS A 158 -16.32 -2.81 -6.22
N VAL A 159 -15.29 -3.15 -7.01
CA VAL A 159 -13.89 -2.97 -6.60
C VAL A 159 -13.55 -1.49 -6.46
N LEU A 160 -13.99 -0.63 -7.39
CA LEU A 160 -13.79 0.82 -7.28
C LEU A 160 -14.43 1.38 -6.00
N GLN A 161 -15.68 1.01 -5.71
CA GLN A 161 -16.37 1.48 -4.51
C GLN A 161 -15.62 1.02 -3.24
N SER A 162 -15.18 -0.24 -3.19
CA SER A 162 -14.39 -0.74 -2.06
C SER A 162 -13.06 0.00 -1.88
N ILE A 163 -12.44 0.48 -2.97
CA ILE A 163 -11.22 1.31 -2.88
C ILE A 163 -11.55 2.66 -2.25
N ILE A 164 -12.64 3.31 -2.69
CA ILE A 164 -13.08 4.60 -2.15
C ILE A 164 -13.39 4.48 -0.65
N ASP A 165 -14.12 3.44 -0.24
CA ASP A 165 -14.45 3.21 1.16
C ASP A 165 -13.19 3.01 2.03
N LYS A 166 -12.17 2.32 1.48
CA LYS A 166 -10.89 2.15 2.15
C LYS A 166 -10.09 3.45 2.28
N ILE A 167 -10.19 4.36 1.31
CA ILE A 167 -9.57 5.68 1.42
C ILE A 167 -10.17 6.44 2.61
N PHE A 168 -11.50 6.47 2.72
CA PHE A 168 -12.17 7.11 3.85
C PHE A 168 -11.78 6.49 5.20
N LEU A 169 -11.64 5.16 5.27
CA LEU A 169 -11.19 4.48 6.49
C LEU A 169 -9.76 4.88 6.90
N VAL A 170 -8.85 5.03 5.93
CA VAL A 170 -7.48 5.50 6.21
C VAL A 170 -7.49 6.94 6.70
N ASP A 171 -8.29 7.82 6.08
CA ASP A 171 -8.43 9.22 6.50
C ASP A 171 -8.99 9.32 7.94
N GLU A 172 -10.00 8.52 8.27
CA GLU A 172 -10.56 8.46 9.62
C GLU A 172 -9.52 7.96 10.63
N THR A 173 -8.83 6.86 10.31
CA THR A 173 -7.82 6.26 11.21
C THR A 173 -6.68 7.24 11.50
N THR A 174 -6.17 7.89 10.46
CA THR A 174 -5.07 8.87 10.59
C THR A 174 -5.51 10.18 11.26
N GLY A 175 -6.80 10.54 11.15
CA GLY A 175 -7.41 11.64 11.88
C GLY A 175 -7.45 11.44 13.40
N GLN A 176 -7.50 10.19 13.88
CA GLN A 176 -7.56 9.88 15.33
C GLN A 176 -6.23 10.07 16.07
N PHE A 177 -5.10 10.14 15.36
CA PHE A 177 -3.77 10.29 15.97
C PHE A 177 -3.52 11.66 16.61
N SER A 178 -4.39 12.66 16.39
CA SER A 178 -4.28 13.97 17.06
C SER A 178 -4.87 14.01 18.48
N GLY A 179 -5.51 12.93 18.96
CA GLY A 179 -6.35 13.00 20.17
C GLY A 179 -6.03 11.98 21.27
N GLN A 180 -6.01 10.67 20.98
CA GLN A 180 -6.11 9.65 22.03
C GLN A 180 -5.48 8.27 21.71
N LYS A 181 -5.13 7.98 20.44
CA LYS A 181 -4.59 6.66 20.04
C LYS A 181 -3.15 6.77 19.55
N THR A 182 -2.25 6.09 20.24
CA THR A 182 -0.89 5.82 19.77
C THR A 182 -0.92 4.59 18.86
N TYR A 183 -0.26 4.67 17.70
CA TYR A 183 0.00 3.50 16.87
C TYR A 183 1.20 2.75 17.45
N ASN A 184 0.96 1.51 17.86
CA ASN A 184 2.01 0.64 18.38
C ASN A 184 2.63 -0.15 17.24
N SER A 185 3.96 -0.19 17.20
CA SER A 185 4.69 -1.03 16.25
C SER A 185 4.30 -2.50 16.48
N PRO A 186 3.96 -3.26 15.42
CA PRO A 186 3.50 -4.64 15.56
C PRO A 186 4.63 -5.56 16.00
N THR A 187 4.28 -6.63 16.70
CA THR A 187 5.21 -7.74 16.96
C THR A 187 5.30 -8.65 15.73
N ILE A 188 6.34 -9.50 15.69
CA ILE A 188 6.44 -10.51 14.62
C ILE A 188 5.28 -11.50 14.65
N GLN A 189 4.78 -11.85 15.84
CA GLN A 189 3.61 -12.71 16.01
C GLN A 189 2.35 -12.06 15.43
N ASP A 190 2.12 -10.76 15.66
CA ASP A 190 0.99 -10.04 15.09
C ASP A 190 1.03 -10.08 13.55
N ILE A 191 2.22 -9.91 12.99
CA ILE A 191 2.45 -9.93 11.54
C ILE A 191 2.11 -11.30 10.95
N ILE A 192 2.65 -12.36 11.56
CA ILE A 192 2.44 -13.74 11.12
C ILE A 192 0.96 -14.11 11.22
N GLN A 193 0.32 -13.83 12.36
CA GLN A 193 -1.10 -14.15 12.57
C GLN A 193 -1.99 -13.45 11.54
N LYS A 194 -1.75 -12.17 11.24
CA LYS A 194 -2.50 -11.44 10.19
C LYS A 194 -2.26 -12.04 8.80
N ALA A 195 -1.03 -12.43 8.49
CA ALA A 195 -0.68 -13.01 7.20
C ALA A 195 -1.28 -14.41 7.00
N GLU A 196 -1.29 -15.24 8.04
CA GLU A 196 -1.94 -16.56 8.04
C GLU A 196 -3.45 -16.42 7.85
N ASN A 197 -4.10 -15.50 8.57
CA ASN A 197 -5.52 -15.20 8.38
C ASN A 197 -5.83 -14.74 6.95
N TYR A 198 -4.93 -13.96 6.33
CA TYR A 198 -5.09 -13.53 4.94
C TYR A 198 -4.88 -14.68 3.94
N SER A 199 -3.92 -15.57 4.22
CA SER A 199 -3.69 -16.80 3.47
C SER A 199 -4.93 -17.69 3.48
N GLU A 200 -5.53 -17.88 4.67
CA GLU A 200 -6.71 -18.71 4.85
C GLU A 200 -7.92 -18.16 4.08
N LYS A 201 -8.15 -16.84 4.14
CA LYS A 201 -9.16 -16.19 3.31
C LYS A 201 -8.88 -16.36 1.82
N THR A 202 -7.62 -16.31 1.41
CA THR A 202 -7.24 -16.57 0.02
C THR A 202 -7.61 -17.99 -0.38
N ARG A 203 -7.26 -18.98 0.44
CA ARG A 203 -7.58 -20.40 0.20
C ARG A 203 -9.08 -20.62 0.05
N GLN A 204 -9.89 -20.09 0.96
CA GLN A 204 -11.36 -20.18 0.89
C GLN A 204 -11.92 -19.59 -0.42
N GLN A 205 -11.39 -18.44 -0.87
CA GLN A 205 -11.82 -17.83 -2.13
C GLN A 205 -11.39 -18.66 -3.35
N LEU A 206 -10.22 -19.29 -3.31
CA LEU A 206 -9.77 -20.19 -4.37
C LEU A 206 -10.63 -21.44 -4.43
N GLU A 207 -10.98 -22.04 -3.30
CA GLU A 207 -11.85 -23.21 -3.22
C GLU A 207 -13.26 -22.92 -3.79
N ILE A 208 -13.82 -21.73 -3.53
CA ILE A 208 -15.14 -21.31 -4.05
C ILE A 208 -15.10 -21.09 -5.56
N HIS A 209 -14.05 -20.45 -6.09
CA HIS A 209 -14.02 -19.99 -7.49
C HIS A 209 -13.25 -20.91 -8.45
N PHE A 210 -12.37 -21.76 -7.92
CA PHE A 210 -11.53 -22.69 -8.66
C PHE A 210 -11.48 -24.03 -7.92
N PRO A 211 -12.62 -24.72 -7.74
CA PRO A 211 -12.64 -25.95 -6.96
C PRO A 211 -11.74 -26.99 -7.63
N ASN A 212 -10.85 -27.60 -6.83
CA ASN A 212 -9.94 -28.62 -7.33
C ASN A 212 -10.72 -29.89 -7.68
N PRO A 213 -10.64 -30.39 -8.93
CA PRO A 213 -11.42 -31.56 -9.37
C PRO A 213 -10.98 -32.87 -8.68
N ILE A 214 -9.86 -32.88 -7.96
CA ILE A 214 -9.34 -34.05 -7.24
C ILE A 214 -10.26 -34.47 -6.07
N ASN A 215 -11.15 -33.59 -5.60
CA ASN A 215 -12.16 -33.91 -4.58
C ASN A 215 -13.59 -33.95 -5.13
N MET A 216 -13.78 -33.96 -6.45
CA MET A 216 -15.10 -34.17 -7.09
C MET A 216 -15.20 -35.57 -7.67
N GLU A 217 -15.09 -36.59 -6.83
CA GLU A 217 -15.84 -37.82 -7.08
C GLU A 217 -17.28 -37.54 -6.61
N ASP A 218 -18.24 -37.71 -7.53
CA ASP A 218 -19.65 -37.30 -7.45
C ASP A 218 -19.96 -35.80 -7.63
N GLU A 219 -19.96 -35.33 -8.89
CA GLU A 219 -21.17 -34.72 -9.46
C GLU A 219 -21.06 -34.60 -10.98
N SER A 220 -21.47 -35.67 -11.65
CA SER A 220 -21.77 -35.69 -13.08
C SER A 220 -23.00 -34.83 -13.38
N LYS A 221 -22.86 -33.49 -13.36
CA LYS A 221 -23.95 -32.58 -13.80
C LYS A 221 -23.61 -31.11 -14.10
N TYR A 222 -22.35 -30.76 -14.39
CA TYR A 222 -22.04 -29.43 -14.94
C TYR A 222 -21.20 -29.50 -16.20
N THR A 223 -21.76 -30.15 -17.22
CA THR A 223 -21.33 -29.96 -18.62
C THR A 223 -22.53 -29.38 -19.36
N ASN A 224 -22.56 -28.06 -19.51
CA ASN A 224 -23.13 -27.31 -20.64
C ASN A 224 -23.46 -25.87 -20.20
N GLN A 225 -22.46 -24.99 -20.21
CA GLN A 225 -22.67 -23.55 -20.48
C GLN A 225 -21.31 -22.87 -20.63
N CYS A 226 -20.75 -22.92 -21.84
CA CYS A 226 -19.92 -21.86 -22.45
C CYS A 226 -19.40 -22.32 -23.83
N GLN A 227 -20.29 -22.77 -24.72
CA GLN A 227 -20.00 -22.81 -26.16
C GLN A 227 -21.28 -22.48 -26.92
N ASN A 228 -21.47 -21.18 -27.20
CA ASN A 228 -22.04 -20.66 -28.45
C ASN A 228 -22.30 -19.17 -28.28
N VAL A 229 -21.41 -18.34 -28.80
CA VAL A 229 -21.84 -17.10 -29.46
C VAL A 229 -21.08 -17.01 -30.77
N GLN A 230 -21.85 -17.17 -31.84
CA GLN A 230 -21.48 -17.03 -33.23
C GLN A 230 -20.93 -15.62 -33.49
N THR A 231 -19.84 -15.56 -34.25
CA THR A 231 -19.33 -14.37 -34.90
C THR A 231 -20.27 -13.92 -36.02
N PRO A 232 -20.61 -12.63 -36.12
CA PRO A 232 -20.94 -12.02 -37.39
C PRO A 232 -19.73 -11.22 -37.90
N GLN A 233 -19.33 -11.53 -39.12
CA GLN A 233 -18.47 -10.67 -39.94
C GLN A 233 -19.14 -9.31 -40.15
N SER A 234 -18.38 -8.22 -40.02
CA SER A 234 -18.71 -6.95 -40.66
C SER A 234 -17.43 -6.15 -40.91
N LYS A 235 -17.07 -6.03 -42.19
CA LYS A 235 -16.13 -5.05 -42.70
C LYS A 235 -16.75 -3.66 -42.58
N THR A 236 -16.05 -2.69 -42.01
CA THR A 236 -16.11 -1.30 -42.52
C THR A 236 -14.85 -0.53 -42.16
N GLN A 237 -14.17 -0.04 -43.19
CA GLN A 237 -13.20 1.04 -43.11
C GLN A 237 -13.88 2.32 -42.61
N GLN A 238 -13.23 3.11 -41.75
CA GLN A 238 -13.25 4.56 -41.89
C GLN A 238 -12.15 5.26 -41.08
N ARG A 239 -11.61 6.31 -41.71
CA ARG A 239 -10.52 7.19 -41.29
C ARG A 239 -10.94 8.17 -40.19
N HIS A 240 -9.93 8.61 -39.43
CA HIS A 240 -9.72 9.89 -38.74
C HIS A 240 -10.90 10.67 -38.12
N LYS A 241 -10.75 11.01 -36.83
CA LYS A 241 -10.74 12.39 -36.33
C LYS A 241 -10.21 12.45 -34.89
N LYS A 242 -9.21 13.32 -34.64
CA LYS A 242 -8.88 13.84 -33.31
C LYS A 242 -10.06 14.65 -32.77
N PRO A 243 -10.18 14.78 -31.44
CA PRO A 243 -10.32 16.12 -30.90
C PRO A 243 -9.35 16.42 -29.75
N ASN A 244 -9.10 17.72 -29.63
CA ASN A 244 -8.25 18.42 -28.69
C ASN A 244 -8.78 18.44 -27.25
N SER A 245 -7.82 18.54 -26.32
CA SER A 245 -7.72 19.47 -25.18
C SER A 245 -8.72 19.45 -24.01
N LEU A 246 -8.12 19.76 -22.84
CA LEU A 246 -8.65 20.19 -21.53
C LEU A 246 -8.78 19.05 -20.49
N GLY A 247 -8.24 19.14 -19.26
CA GLY A 247 -7.73 20.30 -18.53
C GLY A 247 -6.61 19.92 -17.55
N ILE A 248 -5.47 20.59 -17.70
CA ILE A 248 -4.39 20.64 -16.71
C ILE A 248 -4.81 21.66 -15.66
N MET A 249 -5.19 21.20 -14.47
CA MET A 249 -5.51 22.07 -13.34
C MET A 249 -4.20 22.56 -12.70
N LYS A 250 -3.71 23.72 -13.15
CA LYS A 250 -2.56 24.44 -12.56
C LYS A 250 -2.93 24.91 -11.14
N ARG A 251 -2.31 24.33 -10.10
CA ARG A 251 -2.30 24.93 -8.76
C ARG A 251 -1.39 26.16 -8.76
N LYS A 252 -1.98 27.34 -8.52
CA LYS A 252 -1.25 28.57 -8.22
C LYS A 252 -0.61 28.47 -6.83
N ILE A 253 0.72 28.52 -6.78
CA ILE A 253 1.48 28.82 -5.57
C ILE A 253 1.65 30.34 -5.54
N ALA A 254 0.93 31.02 -4.65
CA ALA A 254 1.17 32.43 -4.36
C ALA A 254 2.29 32.54 -3.32
N LYS A 255 3.46 33.04 -3.75
CA LYS A 255 4.53 33.52 -2.87
C LYS A 255 4.13 34.88 -2.30
N LEU A 256 3.96 34.96 -0.98
CA LEU A 256 3.96 36.21 -0.23
C LEU A 256 5.35 36.41 0.36
N GLN A 257 6.23 37.08 -0.38
CA GLN A 257 7.42 37.75 0.16
C GLN A 257 7.69 39.01 -0.67
N SER A 258 7.63 40.16 0.00
CA SER A 258 8.31 41.44 -0.28
C SER A 258 7.39 42.65 -0.06
N ARG A 259 7.30 43.11 1.18
CA ARG A 259 7.21 44.54 1.49
C ARG A 259 7.98 44.82 2.77
N GLU A 260 9.28 44.95 2.63
CA GLU A 260 10.03 45.95 3.38
C GLU A 260 10.25 47.16 2.46
N LYS A 261 10.34 48.34 3.08
CA LYS A 261 10.79 49.64 2.55
C LYS A 261 9.73 50.51 1.85
N LYS A 262 9.03 51.30 2.65
CA LYS A 262 9.19 52.76 2.67
C LYS A 262 9.00 53.27 4.10
#